data_AF-A0A9P8BN03-F1
#
_entry.id   AF-A0A9P8BN03-F1
#
_cell.length_a   1.000
_cell.length_b   1.000
_cell.length_c   1.000
_cell.angle_alpha   90.00
_cell.angle_beta   90.00
_cell.angle_gamma   90.00
#
_symmetry.space_group_name_H-M   'P 1'
#
loop_
_entity.id
_entity.type
_entity.pdbx_description
1 polymer ?
#
loop_
_entity_poly.entity_id
_entity_poly.type
_entity_poly.pdbx_seq_one_letter_code
_entity_poly.pdbx_strand_id
1 'polypeptide(L)'
;MALTIRIGPSRQQESLKPYPINRDSEPAYISSEHFEGLITVRIQHHHPPTSSSPTNRSTSTCAYFDNHSRVFSLQWQGRFKATNPWSKDGLWDADEVLFVAEVDDKIHVPMGTSIATAFARTIDPSFIADGIWDLKRPWVGSPLEVDLEITAARRVRIEGDTQMEKKREKELVPGYTMAHTD
;
A
#
# COMPACT_ATOMS: atom_id res chain seq x y z
N MET A 1 12.46 24.11 8.03
CA MET A 1 11.41 23.19 8.54
C MET A 1 11.98 21.80 8.56
N ALA A 2 11.76 21.02 9.62
CA ALA A 2 12.17 19.61 9.69
C ALA A 2 11.05 18.73 9.13
N LEU A 3 11.41 17.68 8.39
CA LEU A 3 10.46 16.70 7.86
C LEU A 3 9.84 15.90 9.00
N THR A 4 8.51 15.90 9.05
CA THR A 4 7.71 15.12 10.00
C THR A 4 6.83 14.14 9.23
N ILE A 5 6.60 12.97 9.82
CA ILE A 5 5.69 11.96 9.28
C ILE A 5 4.63 11.65 10.33
N ARG A 6 3.39 11.50 9.88
CA ARG A 6 2.28 11.03 10.70
C ARG A 6 1.59 9.89 10.00
N ILE A 7 1.20 8.88 10.77
CA ILE A 7 0.61 7.64 10.26
C ILE A 7 -0.67 7.36 11.05
N GLY A 8 -1.71 6.92 10.36
CA GLY A 8 -3.01 6.61 10.94
C GLY A 8 -3.88 5.78 9.99
N PRO A 9 -4.98 5.21 10.51
CA PRO A 9 -5.88 4.36 9.73
C PRO A 9 -6.74 5.14 8.73
N SER A 10 -6.75 6.47 8.83
CA SER A 10 -7.52 7.35 7.97
C SER A 10 -6.82 8.70 7.82
N ARG A 11 -7.41 9.55 6.99
CA ARG A 11 -6.86 10.89 6.69
C ARG A 11 -7.29 11.95 7.70
N GLN A 12 -8.25 11.65 8.59
CA GLN A 12 -8.66 12.63 9.59
C GLN A 12 -7.47 12.95 10.49
N GLN A 13 -7.20 14.24 10.66
CA GLN A 13 -6.03 14.75 11.39
C GLN A 13 -5.89 14.16 12.80
N GLU A 14 -7.02 13.85 13.44
CA GLU A 14 -7.12 13.24 14.77
C GLU A 14 -6.63 11.79 14.82
N SER A 15 -6.74 11.07 13.70
CA SER A 15 -6.30 9.68 13.56
C SER A 15 -4.80 9.55 13.29
N LEU A 16 -4.17 10.60 12.75
CA LEU A 16 -2.78 10.64 12.35
C LEU A 16 -1.87 10.89 13.56
N LYS A 17 -0.99 9.95 13.90
CA LYS A 17 -0.04 10.08 15.02
C LYS A 17 1.37 10.33 14.51
N PRO A 18 2.18 11.19 15.17
CA PRO A 18 3.59 11.35 14.84
C PRO A 18 4.32 10.00 14.81
N TYR A 19 5.10 9.76 13.78
CA TYR A 19 5.83 8.52 13.57
C TYR A 19 7.36 8.73 13.72
N PRO A 20 8.07 7.91 14.51
CA PRO A 20 9.52 7.98 14.62
C PRO A 20 10.20 7.39 13.36
N ILE A 21 10.71 8.26 12.50
CA ILE A 21 11.42 7.89 11.27
C ILE A 21 12.69 7.09 11.56
N ASN A 22 13.01 6.12 10.70
CA ASN A 22 14.18 5.23 10.80
C ASN A 22 14.19 4.32 12.06
N ARG A 23 13.02 4.05 12.68
CA ARG A 23 12.89 3.13 13.82
C ARG A 23 12.10 1.87 13.45
N ASP A 24 12.76 0.96 12.75
CA ASP A 24 12.15 -0.29 12.28
C ASP A 24 11.66 -1.22 13.42
N SER A 25 12.24 -1.11 14.61
CA SER A 25 11.81 -1.84 15.81
C SER A 25 10.49 -1.31 16.41
N GLU A 26 10.03 -0.15 15.97
CA GLU A 26 8.81 0.52 16.43
C GLU A 26 7.88 0.82 15.24
N PRO A 27 7.39 -0.20 14.51
CA PRO A 27 6.48 0.02 13.38
C PRO A 27 5.16 0.65 13.83
N ALA A 28 4.59 1.49 12.98
CA ALA A 28 3.25 2.02 13.19
C ALA A 28 2.22 0.92 12.93
N TYR A 29 1.45 0.57 13.96
CA TYR A 29 0.31 -0.33 13.80
C TYR A 29 -0.91 0.43 13.27
N ILE A 30 -1.48 -0.09 12.19
CA ILE A 30 -2.72 0.36 11.58
C ILE A 30 -3.79 -0.70 11.81
N SER A 31 -4.93 -0.28 12.33
CA SER A 31 -6.16 -1.07 12.29
C SER A 31 -7.30 -0.14 11.90
N SER A 32 -7.91 -0.43 10.75
CA SER A 32 -9.08 0.25 10.22
C SER A 32 -10.20 -0.77 9.99
N GLU A 33 -11.32 -0.32 9.43
CA GLU A 33 -12.41 -1.22 9.01
C GLU A 33 -11.94 -2.23 7.96
N HIS A 34 -11.09 -1.80 7.02
CA HIS A 34 -10.74 -2.61 5.84
C HIS A 34 -9.33 -3.21 5.88
N PHE A 35 -8.44 -2.72 6.75
CA PHE A 35 -7.04 -3.12 6.76
C PHE A 35 -6.50 -3.26 8.19
N GLU A 36 -5.55 -4.18 8.37
CA GLU A 36 -4.77 -4.33 9.58
C GLU A 36 -3.33 -4.68 9.25
N GLY A 37 -2.39 -3.93 9.81
CA GLY A 37 -0.99 -4.10 9.46
C GLY A 37 -0.03 -3.16 10.19
N LEU A 38 1.22 -3.25 9.76
CA LEU A 38 2.37 -2.52 10.26
C LEU A 38 2.94 -1.67 9.15
N ILE A 39 3.40 -0.46 9.47
CA ILE A 39 4.06 0.46 8.54
C ILE A 39 5.38 0.91 9.16
N THR A 40 6.45 0.91 8.36
CA THR A 40 7.72 1.54 8.70
C THR A 40 8.13 2.54 7.63
N VAL A 41 8.82 3.59 8.07
CA VAL A 41 9.30 4.64 7.18
C VAL A 41 10.76 4.93 7.44
N ARG A 42 11.55 4.89 6.37
CA ARG A 42 12.96 5.24 6.37
C ARG A 42 13.21 6.43 5.46
N ILE A 43 14.05 7.34 5.91
CA ILE A 43 14.47 8.52 5.14
C ILE A 43 15.97 8.70 5.33
N GLN A 44 16.68 8.80 4.20
CA GLN A 44 18.10 9.06 4.19
C GLN A 44 18.38 10.50 4.65
N HIS A 45 19.40 10.68 5.49
CA HIS A 45 19.79 11.96 6.07
C HIS A 45 18.68 12.66 6.88
N HIS A 46 17.81 11.90 7.54
CA HIS A 46 16.78 12.48 8.40
C HIS A 46 17.41 13.07 9.67
N HIS A 47 17.04 14.32 9.98
CA HIS A 47 17.47 15.03 11.18
C HIS A 47 16.24 15.41 12.02
N PRO A 48 16.04 14.78 13.20
CA PRO A 48 14.92 15.12 14.04
C PRO A 48 15.06 16.56 14.59
N PRO A 49 13.94 17.29 14.72
CA PRO A 49 13.94 18.71 15.08
C PRO A 49 14.52 19.02 16.48
N THR A 50 14.70 18.03 17.35
CA THR A 50 15.23 18.18 18.71
C THR A 50 16.73 17.88 18.86
N SER A 51 17.46 17.66 17.77
CA SER A 51 18.91 17.40 17.82
C SER A 51 19.75 18.68 18.01
N SER A 52 19.63 19.32 19.17
CA SER A 52 20.43 20.50 19.55
C SER A 52 21.85 20.16 20.06
N SER A 53 22.26 18.89 20.02
CA SER A 53 23.60 18.48 20.43
C SER A 53 24.49 18.17 19.22
N PRO A 54 25.66 18.83 19.08
CA PRO A 54 26.60 18.59 17.97
C PRO A 54 27.25 17.20 18.01
N THR A 55 27.02 16.43 19.08
CA THR A 55 27.60 15.10 19.30
C THR A 55 26.61 13.94 19.09
N ASN A 56 25.30 14.20 18.93
CA ASN A 56 24.33 13.17 18.57
C ASN A 56 23.98 13.26 17.08
N ARG A 57 24.96 12.91 16.23
CA ARG A 57 24.67 12.35 14.90
C ARG A 57 24.03 10.97 15.12
N SER A 58 22.79 10.94 15.63
CA SER A 58 21.93 9.77 15.52
C SER A 58 21.99 9.37 14.06
N THR A 59 22.54 8.19 13.77
CA THR A 59 22.86 7.67 12.44
C THR A 59 21.83 8.15 11.41
N SER A 60 22.20 9.20 10.67
CA SER A 60 21.27 9.92 9.78
C SER A 60 20.83 9.05 8.60
N THR A 61 21.46 7.89 8.44
CA THR A 61 21.23 6.89 7.40
C THR A 61 21.07 5.51 8.05
N CYS A 62 19.99 4.81 7.70
CA CYS A 62 19.77 3.40 8.02
C CYS A 62 20.55 2.51 7.04
N ALA A 63 21.02 1.34 7.50
CA ALA A 63 21.73 0.35 6.67
C ALA A 63 20.97 -0.08 5.41
N TYR A 64 19.64 0.09 5.40
CA TYR A 64 18.81 -0.12 4.21
C TYR A 64 19.30 0.68 2.99
N PHE A 65 19.84 1.88 3.19
CA PHE A 65 20.30 2.74 2.09
C PHE A 65 21.73 2.44 1.64
N ASP A 66 22.44 1.56 2.35
CA ASP A 66 23.79 1.19 1.94
C ASP A 66 23.72 0.52 0.56
N ASN A 67 24.54 1.03 -0.38
CA ASN A 67 24.59 0.58 -1.77
C ASN A 67 23.31 0.79 -2.60
N HIS A 68 22.37 1.63 -2.15
CA HIS A 68 21.17 1.99 -2.90
C HIS A 68 21.13 3.50 -3.16
N SER A 69 20.70 3.91 -4.36
CA SER A 69 20.45 5.32 -4.70
C SER A 69 19.11 5.86 -4.16
N ARG A 70 18.39 5.07 -3.36
CA ARG A 70 17.08 5.43 -2.81
C ARG A 70 17.24 6.41 -1.65
N VAL A 71 16.40 7.44 -1.61
CA VAL A 71 16.45 8.48 -0.55
C VAL A 71 15.37 8.30 0.52
N PHE A 72 14.37 7.45 0.26
CA PHE A 72 13.36 7.05 1.23
C PHE A 72 12.89 5.60 0.99
N SER A 73 12.21 5.03 1.98
CA SER A 73 11.54 3.74 1.87
C SER A 73 10.30 3.75 2.74
N LEU A 74 9.19 3.34 2.14
CA LEU A 74 7.95 3.00 2.83
C LEU A 74 7.84 1.48 2.78
N GLN A 75 7.60 0.85 3.92
CA GLN A 75 7.31 -0.58 3.98
C GLN A 75 6.05 -0.77 4.79
N TRP A 76 5.20 -1.68 4.32
CA TRP A 76 4.08 -2.15 5.11
C TRP A 76 3.98 -3.68 5.04
N GLN A 77 3.29 -4.23 6.02
CA GLN A 77 2.88 -5.62 6.04
C GLN A 77 1.50 -5.69 6.68
N GLY A 78 0.56 -6.40 6.06
CA GLY A 78 -0.76 -6.51 6.64
C GLY A 78 -1.69 -7.39 5.82
N ARG A 79 -2.97 -7.31 6.16
CA ARG A 79 -4.05 -8.01 5.48
C ARG A 79 -5.25 -7.08 5.31
N PHE A 80 -5.96 -7.26 4.20
CA PHE A 80 -7.29 -6.68 4.03
C PHE A 80 -8.31 -7.57 4.74
N LYS A 81 -9.27 -6.93 5.42
CA LYS A 81 -10.38 -7.59 6.11
C LYS A 81 -11.48 -7.89 5.08
N ALA A 82 -12.25 -8.95 5.32
CA ALA A 82 -13.33 -9.37 4.43
C ALA A 82 -14.54 -8.43 4.55
N THR A 83 -14.40 -7.21 4.02
CA THR A 83 -15.35 -6.11 4.13
C THR A 83 -15.71 -5.50 2.77
N ASN A 84 -15.32 -6.13 1.66
CA ASN A 84 -15.68 -5.68 0.32
C ASN A 84 -17.19 -5.92 0.10
N PRO A 85 -18.03 -4.88 -0.06
CA PRO A 85 -19.46 -5.05 -0.26
C PRO A 85 -19.82 -5.54 -1.67
N TRP A 86 -18.89 -5.51 -2.62
CA TRP A 86 -19.09 -5.89 -4.02
C TRP A 86 -18.67 -7.34 -4.32
N SER A 87 -17.85 -7.95 -3.46
CA SER A 87 -17.48 -9.36 -3.58
C SER A 87 -18.42 -10.29 -2.80
N LYS A 88 -18.68 -11.48 -3.36
CA LYS A 88 -19.49 -12.53 -2.70
C LYS A 88 -18.84 -13.09 -1.44
N ASP A 89 -17.52 -13.15 -1.39
CA ASP A 89 -16.74 -13.65 -0.24
C ASP A 89 -16.24 -12.52 0.67
N GLY A 90 -16.59 -11.26 0.36
CA GLY A 90 -16.16 -10.08 1.08
C GLY A 90 -14.68 -9.75 0.92
N LEU A 91 -13.91 -10.51 0.14
CA LEU A 91 -12.49 -10.27 -0.06
C LEU A 91 -12.24 -9.11 -1.04
N TRP A 92 -11.09 -8.46 -0.86
CA TRP A 92 -10.58 -7.45 -1.78
C TRP A 92 -9.60 -8.12 -2.74
N ASP A 93 -9.86 -7.97 -4.03
CA ASP A 93 -8.88 -8.26 -5.07
C ASP A 93 -7.90 -7.10 -5.18
N ALA A 94 -6.70 -7.34 -5.68
CA ALA A 94 -5.62 -6.36 -5.59
C ALA A 94 -5.75 -5.22 -6.62
N ASP A 95 -6.55 -5.40 -7.67
CA ASP A 95 -6.98 -4.34 -8.59
C ASP A 95 -8.04 -3.41 -7.99
N GLU A 96 -8.73 -3.85 -6.93
CA GLU A 96 -9.69 -3.05 -6.16
C GLU A 96 -9.01 -2.18 -5.08
N VAL A 97 -7.73 -2.42 -4.81
CA VAL A 97 -6.95 -1.65 -3.83
C VAL A 97 -6.02 -0.69 -4.55
N LEU A 98 -6.22 0.61 -4.31
CA LEU A 98 -5.36 1.65 -4.86
C LEU A 98 -4.30 2.08 -3.86
N PHE A 99 -3.05 2.14 -4.30
CA PHE A 99 -2.04 2.94 -3.65
C PHE A 99 -2.07 4.35 -4.22
N VAL A 100 -2.16 5.36 -3.36
CA VAL A 100 -2.44 6.74 -3.77
C VAL A 100 -1.56 7.72 -3.01
N ALA A 101 -0.94 8.63 -3.77
CA ALA A 101 -0.40 9.87 -3.26
C ALA A 101 -1.44 10.99 -3.46
N GLU A 102 -1.94 11.54 -2.36
CA GLU A 102 -2.88 12.67 -2.35
C GLU A 102 -2.23 13.88 -1.68
N VAL A 103 -2.61 15.06 -2.15
CA VAL A 103 -2.25 16.36 -1.56
C VAL A 103 -3.49 17.01 -0.96
N ASP A 104 -3.33 17.65 0.20
CA ASP A 104 -4.45 18.24 0.94
C ASP A 104 -5.07 19.48 0.27
N ASP A 105 -4.27 20.18 -0.52
CA ASP A 105 -4.64 21.41 -1.20
C ASP A 105 -4.45 21.30 -2.72
N LYS A 106 -5.16 22.16 -3.44
CA LYS A 106 -5.02 22.33 -4.88
C LYS A 106 -3.56 22.58 -5.25
N ILE A 107 -3.06 21.81 -6.21
CA ILE A 107 -1.76 22.07 -6.83
C ILE A 107 -1.95 22.93 -8.08
N HIS A 108 -1.03 23.87 -8.29
CA HIS A 108 -0.92 24.56 -9.56
C HIS A 108 -0.25 23.62 -10.55
N VAL A 109 -1.08 22.94 -11.35
CA VAL A 109 -0.60 22.02 -12.36
C VAL A 109 0.03 22.81 -13.52
N PRO A 110 1.35 22.65 -13.79
CA PRO A 110 2.00 23.38 -14.87
C PRO A 110 1.40 23.06 -16.24
N MET A 111 1.50 24.02 -17.16
CA MET A 111 1.12 23.80 -18.56
C MET A 111 1.92 22.63 -19.15
N GLY A 112 1.23 21.68 -19.78
CA GLY A 112 1.86 20.47 -20.34
C GLY A 112 1.83 19.23 -19.44
N THR A 113 1.29 19.33 -18.22
CA THR A 113 1.17 18.16 -17.34
C THR A 113 0.33 17.03 -17.95
N SER A 114 -0.67 17.35 -18.78
CA SER A 114 -1.44 16.34 -19.53
C SER A 114 -0.58 15.50 -20.49
N ILE A 115 0.46 16.08 -21.07
CA ILE A 115 1.41 15.36 -21.93
C ILE A 115 2.33 14.51 -21.06
N ALA A 116 2.81 15.05 -19.94
CA ALA A 116 3.64 14.31 -19.00
C ALA A 116 2.91 13.10 -18.39
N THR A 117 1.63 13.24 -18.02
CA THR A 117 0.82 12.13 -17.50
C THR A 117 0.51 11.09 -18.59
N ALA A 118 0.28 11.51 -19.84
CA ALA A 118 0.15 10.59 -20.96
C ALA A 118 1.44 9.80 -21.21
N PHE A 119 2.60 10.45 -21.12
CA PHE A 119 3.89 9.78 -21.24
C PHE A 119 4.16 8.82 -20.08
N ALA A 120 3.83 9.21 -18.84
CA ALA A 120 3.92 8.35 -17.67
C ALA A 120 3.10 7.06 -17.86
N ARG A 121 1.86 7.16 -18.38
CA ARG A 121 1.01 6.01 -18.71
C ARG A 121 1.56 5.10 -19.81
N THR A 122 2.45 5.62 -20.65
CA THR A 122 3.12 4.81 -21.67
C THR A 122 4.22 3.93 -21.06
N ILE A 123 4.84 4.39 -19.98
CA ILE A 123 5.89 3.66 -19.25
C ILE A 123 5.28 2.71 -18.23
N ASP A 124 4.26 3.19 -17.50
CA ASP A 124 3.51 2.46 -16.50
C ASP A 124 2.01 2.54 -16.84
N PRO A 125 1.45 1.52 -17.52
CA PRO A 125 0.04 1.47 -17.89
C PRO A 125 -0.92 1.54 -16.71
N SER A 126 -0.44 1.22 -15.50
CA SER A 126 -1.26 1.22 -14.30
C SER A 126 -1.34 2.59 -13.63
N PHE A 127 -0.53 3.56 -14.07
CA PHE A 127 -0.50 4.91 -13.52
C PHE A 127 -1.82 5.67 -13.76
N ILE A 128 -2.53 5.96 -12.67
CA ILE A 128 -3.77 6.73 -12.63
C ILE A 128 -3.47 8.15 -12.17
N ALA A 129 -3.73 9.12 -13.04
CA ALA A 129 -3.59 10.54 -12.73
C ALA A 129 -4.86 11.35 -13.04
N ASP A 130 -6.02 10.70 -13.15
CA ASP A 130 -7.28 11.43 -13.38
C ASP A 130 -7.66 12.31 -12.19
N GLY A 131 -7.20 11.92 -11.00
CA GLY A 131 -7.33 12.69 -9.77
C GLY A 131 -6.48 13.96 -9.69
N ILE A 132 -5.49 14.16 -10.56
CA ILE A 132 -4.56 15.30 -10.45
C ILE A 132 -5.25 16.65 -10.72
N TRP A 133 -6.40 16.61 -11.36
CA TRP A 133 -7.20 17.79 -11.71
C TRP A 133 -8.27 18.13 -10.66
N ASP A 134 -8.40 17.32 -9.60
CA ASP A 134 -9.31 17.62 -8.49
C ASP A 134 -8.93 18.96 -7.86
N LEU A 135 -9.88 19.90 -7.84
CA LEU A 135 -9.65 21.26 -7.37
C LEU A 135 -9.48 21.36 -5.85
N LYS A 136 -9.90 20.35 -5.11
CA LYS A 136 -9.85 20.32 -3.66
C LYS A 136 -8.70 19.43 -3.19
N ARG A 137 -8.60 18.21 -3.73
CA ARG A 137 -7.66 17.17 -3.30
C ARG A 137 -7.10 16.40 -4.48
N PRO A 138 -6.12 16.97 -5.18
CA PRO A 138 -5.43 16.28 -6.24
C PRO A 138 -4.81 14.97 -5.76
N TRP A 139 -4.88 13.93 -6.59
CA TRP A 139 -4.25 12.64 -6.30
C TRP A 139 -3.75 11.94 -7.56
N VAL A 140 -2.75 11.09 -7.37
CA VAL A 140 -2.27 10.12 -8.36
C VAL A 140 -2.05 8.78 -7.66
N GLY A 141 -2.16 7.68 -8.38
CA GLY A 141 -2.04 6.37 -7.77
C GLY A 141 -2.07 5.25 -8.79
N SER A 142 -2.14 4.03 -8.31
CA SER A 142 -2.22 2.84 -9.16
C SER A 142 -2.71 1.64 -8.34
N PRO A 143 -3.21 0.58 -9.00
CA PRO A 143 -3.51 -0.69 -8.35
C PRO A 143 -2.32 -1.25 -7.57
N LEU A 144 -2.61 -1.82 -6.39
CA LEU A 144 -1.60 -2.34 -5.46
C LEU A 144 -0.66 -3.38 -6.11
N GLU A 145 -1.18 -4.17 -7.06
CA GLU A 145 -0.42 -5.19 -7.78
C GLU A 145 0.70 -4.62 -8.65
N VAL A 146 0.60 -3.38 -9.13
CA VAL A 146 1.52 -2.82 -10.13
C VAL A 146 2.45 -1.76 -9.54
N ASP A 147 2.02 -1.03 -8.51
CA ASP A 147 2.82 0.05 -7.90
C ASP A 147 4.06 -0.41 -7.13
N LEU A 148 4.16 -1.70 -6.78
CA LEU A 148 5.18 -2.19 -5.86
C LEU A 148 5.84 -3.47 -6.38
N GLU A 149 6.92 -3.27 -7.13
CA GLU A 149 7.78 -4.30 -7.73
C GLU A 149 8.37 -5.34 -6.71
N ILE A 150 8.19 -5.12 -5.39
CA ILE A 150 8.57 -6.06 -4.32
C ILE A 150 7.44 -6.19 -3.28
N THR A 151 6.23 -6.55 -3.70
CA THR A 151 5.17 -7.00 -2.77
C THR A 151 4.76 -8.43 -3.10
N ALA A 152 4.87 -9.33 -2.11
CA ALA A 152 4.30 -10.67 -2.22
C ALA A 152 2.86 -10.64 -1.69
N ALA A 153 1.89 -10.34 -2.56
CA ALA A 153 0.49 -10.55 -2.26
C ALA A 153 0.17 -12.05 -2.40
N ARG A 154 -0.31 -12.69 -1.33
CA ARG A 154 -0.76 -14.08 -1.37
C ARG A 154 -2.17 -14.16 -0.81
N ARG A 155 -3.09 -14.73 -1.59
CA ARG A 155 -4.39 -15.16 -1.08
C ARG A 155 -4.15 -16.26 -0.05
N VAL A 156 -4.41 -15.96 1.22
CA VAL A 156 -4.34 -16.96 2.29
C VAL A 156 -5.66 -17.71 2.30
N ARG A 157 -5.67 -18.98 1.87
CA ARG A 157 -6.82 -19.87 2.07
C ARG A 157 -6.96 -20.14 3.57
N ILE A 158 -8.11 -19.82 4.15
CA ILE A 158 -8.42 -20.14 5.54
C ILE A 158 -8.87 -21.61 5.57
N GLU A 159 -8.41 -22.40 6.55
CA GLU A 159 -8.61 -23.86 6.64
C GLU A 159 -10.08 -24.36 6.57
N GLY A 160 -11.07 -23.46 6.65
CA GLY A 160 -12.49 -23.76 6.45
C GLY A 160 -12.92 -23.99 4.99
N ASP A 161 -12.23 -23.41 4.02
CA ASP A 161 -12.62 -23.52 2.59
C ASP A 161 -12.42 -24.95 2.07
N THR A 162 -11.36 -25.62 2.52
CA THR A 162 -11.04 -27.01 2.13
C THR A 162 -12.10 -28.02 2.59
N GLN A 163 -12.78 -27.74 3.70
CA GLN A 163 -13.83 -28.62 4.23
C GLN A 163 -15.16 -28.41 3.48
N MET A 164 -15.47 -27.17 3.10
CA MET A 164 -16.64 -26.83 2.28
C MET A 164 -16.52 -27.39 0.85
N GLU A 165 -15.32 -27.34 0.27
CA GLU A 165 -15.03 -27.85 -1.07
C GLU A 165 -15.10 -29.39 -1.09
N LYS A 166 -14.47 -30.08 -0.11
CA LYS A 166 -14.60 -31.54 0.06
C LYS A 166 -16.02 -32.00 0.37
N LYS A 167 -16.84 -31.16 1.02
CA LYS A 167 -18.25 -31.47 1.29
C LYS A 167 -19.10 -31.31 0.03
N ARG A 168 -18.87 -30.27 -0.79
CA ARG A 168 -19.52 -30.12 -2.11
C ARG A 168 -19.15 -31.23 -3.08
N GLU A 169 -17.90 -31.68 -3.07
CA GLU A 169 -17.43 -32.79 -3.92
C GLU A 169 -18.01 -34.15 -3.50
N LYS A 170 -18.34 -34.32 -2.20
CA LYS A 170 -19.01 -35.52 -1.67
C LYS A 170 -20.54 -35.49 -1.78
N GLU A 171 -21.15 -34.30 -1.90
CA GLU A 171 -22.61 -34.12 -2.07
C GLU A 171 -23.04 -34.16 -3.56
N LEU A 172 -22.10 -34.18 -4.50
CA LEU A 172 -22.34 -34.54 -5.90
C LEU A 172 -22.48 -36.07 -6.01
N VAL A 173 -23.73 -36.53 -6.10
CA VAL A 173 -24.16 -37.93 -6.26
C VAL A 173 -23.44 -38.62 -7.45
N PRO A 174 -23.07 -39.91 -7.32
CA PRO A 174 -22.24 -40.63 -8.28
C PRO A 174 -23.01 -40.97 -9.56
N GLY A 175 -22.46 -40.55 -10.70
CA GLY A 175 -23.01 -40.94 -12.00
C GLY A 175 -22.54 -40.07 -13.13
N TYR A 176 -21.24 -40.12 -13.47
CA TYR A 176 -20.80 -39.86 -14.84
C TYR A 176 -19.45 -40.54 -15.07
N THR A 177 -19.51 -41.76 -15.60
CA THR A 177 -18.34 -42.45 -16.15
C THR A 177 -17.99 -41.74 -17.46
N MET A 178 -16.91 -40.96 -17.49
CA MET A 178 -16.32 -40.54 -18.76
C MET A 178 -15.48 -41.69 -19.28
N ALA A 179 -15.93 -42.25 -20.38
CA ALA A 179 -15.23 -43.29 -21.14
C ALA A 179 -13.83 -42.79 -21.53
N HIS A 180 -12.84 -43.65 -21.31
CA HIS A 180 -11.60 -43.62 -22.07
C HIS A 180 -11.93 -43.93 -23.53
N THR A 181 -11.51 -43.05 -24.43
CA THR A 181 -11.19 -43.41 -25.81
C THR A 181 -9.77 -42.95 -26.08
N ASP A 182 -9.05 -43.86 -26.72
CA ASP A 182 -7.60 -43.96 -26.95
C ASP A 182 -6.88 -42.71 -27.45
#